data_AF-A0A7S0W822-F1
#
_entry.id   AF-A0A7S0W822-F1
#
_cell.length_a   1.000
_cell.length_b   1.000
_cell.length_c   1.000
_cell.angle_alpha   90.00
_cell.angle_beta   90.00
_cell.angle_gamma   90.00
#
_symmetry.space_group_name_H-M   'P 1'
#
loop_
_entity.id
_entity.type
_entity.pdbx_description
1 polymer ?
#
loop_
_entity_poly.entity_id
_entity_poly.type
_entity_poly.pdbx_seq_one_letter_code
_entity_poly.pdbx_strand_id
1 'polypeptide(L)'
;EKGWSWVVPPHKKMKVIGLNFHSVSAGKHSGYVHVRTDRDDLVIPVELSVMKGGLHTAQPEMVFDTIIIPGQKKDLPIALLNAGSNPVSILEVIAMPPVDPQLKVSFRKGTVVQANSERVVASATYTGNREGR
;
A
#
# COMPACT_ATOMS: atom_id res chain seq x y z
N GLU A 1 -4.59 45.40 16.77
CA GLU A 1 -5.43 44.35 16.15
C GLU A 1 -5.78 43.32 17.20
N LYS A 2 -7.06 43.08 17.46
CA LYS A 2 -7.53 42.23 18.56
C LYS A 2 -7.56 40.78 18.07
N GLY A 3 -6.41 40.11 18.10
CA GLY A 3 -6.32 38.68 17.80
C GLY A 3 -7.05 37.87 18.86
N TRP A 4 -8.05 37.10 18.45
CA TRP A 4 -8.80 36.21 19.32
C TRP A 4 -7.83 35.15 19.88
N SER A 5 -7.42 35.24 21.15
CA SER A 5 -6.63 34.18 21.76
C SER A 5 -7.57 33.05 22.15
N TRP A 6 -7.40 31.90 21.53
CA TRP A 6 -8.03 30.66 21.94
C TRP A 6 -7.41 30.21 23.28
N VAL A 7 -8.19 30.17 24.36
CA VAL A 7 -7.71 29.87 25.72
C VAL A 7 -8.33 28.56 26.23
N VAL A 8 -7.51 27.62 26.69
CA VAL A 8 -7.97 26.38 27.34
C VAL A 8 -8.14 26.65 28.85
N PRO A 9 -9.36 26.57 29.41
CA PRO A 9 -9.56 26.77 30.84
C PRO A 9 -8.92 25.64 31.68
N PRO A 10 -8.53 25.91 32.94
CA PRO A 10 -8.01 24.89 33.83
C PRO A 10 -8.93 23.68 33.95
N HIS A 11 -8.35 22.49 33.91
CA HIS A 11 -9.04 21.19 34.03
C HIS A 11 -10.14 20.93 32.97
N LYS A 12 -10.16 21.67 31.87
CA LYS A 12 -11.07 21.41 30.75
C LYS A 12 -10.34 20.71 29.60
N LYS A 13 -11.01 19.72 29.00
CA LYS A 13 -10.57 19.09 27.74
C LYS A 13 -11.10 19.93 26.59
N MET A 14 -10.22 20.29 25.65
CA MET A 14 -10.61 21.03 24.45
C MET A 14 -9.81 20.52 23.26
N LYS A 15 -10.45 20.46 22.09
CA LYS A 15 -9.78 20.12 20.84
C LYS A 15 -8.93 21.31 20.40
N VAL A 16 -7.60 21.15 20.43
CA VAL A 16 -6.62 22.21 20.09
C VAL A 16 -6.41 22.32 18.59
N ILE A 17 -6.29 21.19 17.89
CA ILE A 17 -5.98 21.14 16.47
C ILE A 17 -6.75 20.02 15.77
N GLY A 18 -7.14 20.27 14.52
CA GLY A 18 -7.64 19.26 13.59
C GLY A 18 -6.87 19.39 12.29
N LEU A 19 -6.10 18.35 11.94
CA LEU A 19 -5.32 18.33 10.71
C LEU A 19 -6.13 17.61 9.63
N ASN A 20 -6.40 18.30 8.53
CA ASN A 20 -6.97 17.72 7.33
C ASN A 20 -5.95 17.87 6.21
N PHE A 21 -5.70 16.78 5.50
CA PHE A 21 -4.78 16.77 4.37
C PHE A 21 -5.55 16.50 3.10
N HIS A 22 -5.33 17.34 2.08
CA HIS A 22 -5.89 17.18 0.75
C HIS A 22 -4.74 17.26 -0.25
N SER A 23 -4.38 16.13 -0.85
CA SER A 23 -3.33 16.11 -1.86
C SER A 23 -3.90 16.32 -3.26
N VAL A 24 -3.18 17.09 -4.06
CA VAL A 24 -3.45 17.24 -5.50
C VAL A 24 -2.57 16.30 -6.33
N SER A 25 -1.44 15.84 -5.78
CA SER A 25 -0.46 15.00 -6.50
C SER A 25 0.00 13.78 -5.68
N ALA A 26 0.34 12.72 -6.40
CA ALA A 26 1.01 11.57 -5.80
C ALA A 26 2.44 11.93 -5.38
N GLY A 27 2.95 11.27 -4.35
CA GLY A 27 4.30 11.46 -3.85
C GLY A 27 4.39 11.50 -2.33
N LYS A 28 5.61 11.69 -1.83
CA LYS A 28 5.89 11.93 -0.42
C LYS A 28 5.67 13.40 -0.11
N HIS A 29 4.88 13.68 0.92
CA HIS A 29 4.63 15.01 1.45
C HIS A 29 5.12 15.03 2.89
N SER A 30 6.02 15.95 3.21
CA SER A 30 6.58 16.09 4.55
C SER A 30 6.56 17.55 4.98
N GLY A 31 6.29 17.79 6.25
CA GLY A 31 6.31 19.13 6.83
C GLY A 31 6.28 19.08 8.34
N TYR A 32 6.14 20.26 8.95
CA TYR A 32 6.11 20.41 10.40
C TYR A 32 4.91 21.26 10.79
N VAL A 33 4.21 20.82 11.84
CA VAL A 33 3.20 21.63 12.52
C VAL A 33 3.86 22.22 13.76
N HIS A 34 3.95 23.54 13.80
CA HIS A 34 4.46 24.27 14.95
C HIS A 34 3.28 24.75 15.80
N VAL A 35 3.24 24.32 17.05
CA VAL A 35 2.26 24.73 18.05
C VAL A 35 2.99 25.56 19.09
N ARG A 36 2.77 26.87 19.07
CA ARG A 36 3.29 27.80 20.07
C ARG A 36 2.34 27.90 21.25
N THR A 37 2.88 27.75 22.45
CA THR A 37 2.16 27.98 23.71
C THR A 37 2.78 29.18 24.45
N ASP A 38 2.21 29.52 25.60
CA ASP A 38 2.74 30.54 26.51
C ASP A 38 4.04 30.11 27.21
N ARG A 39 4.37 28.81 27.19
CA ARG A 39 5.55 28.25 27.85
C ARG A 39 6.59 27.68 26.90
N ASP A 40 6.16 27.00 25.84
CA ASP A 40 7.04 26.27 24.93
C ASP A 40 6.49 26.24 23.48
N ASP A 41 7.39 25.94 22.55
CA ASP A 41 7.08 25.63 21.15
C ASP A 41 7.13 24.10 20.93
N LEU A 42 6.01 23.50 20.57
CA LEU A 42 5.90 22.09 20.19
C LEU A 42 6.02 21.94 18.67
N VAL A 43 6.87 21.02 18.20
CA VAL A 43 7.05 20.73 16.77
C VAL A 43 6.62 19.30 16.48
N ILE A 44 5.64 19.13 15.59
CA ILE A 44 5.12 17.83 15.19
C ILE A 44 5.51 17.58 13.72
N PRO A 45 6.42 16.64 13.42
CA PRO A 45 6.69 16.24 12.04
C PRO A 45 5.47 15.50 11.48
N VAL A 46 5.11 15.82 10.25
CA VAL A 46 4.04 15.15 9.50
C VAL A 46 4.64 14.61 8.22
N GLU A 47 4.58 13.29 8.03
CA GLU A 47 4.99 12.61 6.80
C GLU A 47 3.82 11.78 6.25
N LEU A 48 3.52 11.97 4.97
CA LEU A 48 2.40 11.34 4.28
C LEU A 48 2.88 10.85 2.92
N SER A 49 2.45 9.65 2.52
CA SER A 49 2.71 9.10 1.19
C SER A 49 1.38 8.94 0.45
N VAL A 50 1.25 9.65 -0.67
CA VAL A 50 0.05 9.62 -1.50
C VAL A 50 0.34 8.80 -2.74
N MET A 51 -0.37 7.71 -2.92
CA MET A 51 -0.26 6.88 -4.12
C MET A 51 -1.04 7.52 -5.27
N LYS A 52 -0.50 7.40 -6.49
CA LYS A 52 -1.25 7.75 -7.70
C LYS A 52 -2.48 6.84 -7.79
N GLY A 53 -3.61 7.37 -8.26
CA GLY A 53 -4.77 6.51 -8.54
C GLY A 53 -4.44 5.41 -9.54
N GLY A 54 -5.04 4.23 -9.38
CA GLY A 54 -4.84 3.07 -10.26
C GLY A 54 -4.48 1.80 -9.50
N LEU A 55 -4.06 0.77 -10.24
CA LEU A 55 -3.61 -0.49 -9.69
C LEU A 55 -2.12 -0.44 -9.36
N HIS A 56 -1.78 -0.94 -8.17
CA HIS A 56 -0.41 -1.09 -7.69
C HIS A 56 -0.19 -2.52 -7.26
N THR A 57 1.04 -3.00 -7.41
CA THR A 57 1.41 -4.27 -6.79
C THR A 57 1.49 -4.11 -5.28
N ALA A 58 0.90 -5.04 -4.53
CA ALA A 58 1.09 -5.12 -3.09
C ALA A 58 2.46 -5.76 -2.74
N GLN A 59 3.01 -6.57 -3.66
CA GLN A 59 4.24 -7.34 -3.49
C GLN A 59 5.11 -7.17 -4.74
N PRO A 60 6.15 -6.31 -4.71
CA PRO A 60 7.00 -6.07 -5.87
C PRO A 60 7.90 -7.27 -6.21
N GLU A 61 8.20 -8.11 -5.22
CA GLU A 61 9.01 -9.31 -5.38
C GLU A 61 8.30 -10.52 -4.77
N MET A 62 8.46 -11.68 -5.41
CA MET A 62 7.92 -12.96 -4.97
C MET A 62 9.07 -13.92 -4.70
N VAL A 63 9.18 -14.40 -3.46
CA VAL A 63 10.23 -15.33 -3.02
C VAL A 63 9.56 -16.65 -2.65
N PHE A 64 9.82 -17.70 -3.43
CA PHE A 64 9.22 -19.03 -3.25
C PHE A 64 9.90 -19.88 -2.17
N ASP A 65 10.82 -19.28 -1.41
CA ASP A 65 11.75 -19.93 -0.48
C ASP A 65 12.58 -21.05 -1.13
N THR A 66 13.39 -21.73 -0.32
CA THR A 66 14.16 -22.89 -0.77
C THR A 66 13.23 -24.08 -0.99
N ILE A 67 13.23 -24.60 -2.22
CA ILE A 67 12.52 -25.82 -2.60
C ILE A 67 13.53 -26.95 -2.65
N ILE A 68 13.41 -27.89 -1.72
CA ILE A 68 14.38 -28.97 -1.51
C ILE A 68 13.89 -30.34 -1.98
N ILE A 69 12.62 -30.47 -2.38
CA ILE A 69 12.05 -31.75 -2.84
C ILE A 69 11.70 -31.62 -4.33
N PRO A 70 12.16 -32.53 -5.21
CA PRO A 70 11.77 -32.52 -6.61
C PRO A 70 10.26 -32.69 -6.75
N GLY A 71 9.63 -31.84 -7.57
CA GLY A 71 8.18 -31.78 -7.75
C GLY A 71 7.43 -31.01 -6.66
N GLN A 72 8.11 -30.53 -5.59
CA GLN A 72 7.46 -29.67 -4.60
C GLN A 72 6.99 -28.38 -5.25
N LYS A 73 5.74 -28.02 -4.95
CA LYS A 73 5.09 -26.81 -5.42
C LYS A 73 5.03 -25.78 -4.30
N LYS A 74 5.28 -24.53 -4.66
CA LYS A 74 5.07 -23.38 -3.78
C LYS A 74 4.17 -22.39 -4.51
N ASP A 75 3.08 -22.03 -3.84
CA ASP A 75 2.09 -21.09 -4.32
C ASP A 75 2.26 -19.75 -3.60
N LEU A 76 2.32 -18.67 -4.34
CA LEU A 76 2.36 -17.32 -3.83
C LEU A 76 1.19 -16.51 -4.41
N PRO A 77 0.41 -15.82 -3.56
CA PRO A 77 -0.64 -14.95 -4.03
C PRO A 77 -0.04 -13.74 -4.76
N ILE A 78 -0.67 -13.32 -5.85
CA ILE A 78 -0.42 -12.04 -6.49
C ILE A 78 -1.57 -11.12 -6.09
N ALA A 79 -1.29 -10.15 -5.22
CA ALA A 79 -2.26 -9.16 -4.78
C ALA A 79 -2.05 -7.80 -5.45
N LEU A 80 -3.16 -7.16 -5.82
CA LEU A 80 -3.18 -5.79 -6.34
C LEU A 80 -3.97 -4.89 -5.41
N LEU A 81 -3.43 -3.70 -5.16
CA LEU A 81 -4.11 -2.60 -4.52
C LEU A 81 -4.71 -1.68 -5.59
N ASN A 82 -6.01 -1.41 -5.51
CA ASN A 82 -6.64 -0.38 -6.31
C ASN A 82 -6.73 0.93 -5.49
N ALA A 83 -5.79 1.85 -5.73
CA ALA A 83 -5.78 3.19 -5.15
C ALA A 83 -6.64 4.18 -5.95
N GLY A 84 -7.39 3.72 -6.95
CA GLY A 84 -8.34 4.52 -7.71
C GLY A 84 -9.72 4.61 -7.05
N SER A 85 -10.54 5.53 -7.55
CA SER A 85 -11.91 5.75 -7.07
C SER A 85 -12.94 4.80 -7.68
N ASN A 86 -12.57 4.02 -8.70
CA ASN A 86 -13.47 3.13 -9.43
C ASN A 86 -12.99 1.67 -9.34
N PRO A 87 -13.90 0.68 -9.28
CA PRO A 87 -13.54 -0.72 -9.37
C PRO A 87 -12.83 -1.04 -10.70
N VAL A 88 -11.85 -1.95 -10.66
CA VAL A 88 -11.12 -2.40 -11.85
C VAL A 88 -11.32 -3.90 -12.04
N SER A 89 -11.77 -4.29 -13.23
CA SER A 89 -11.88 -5.69 -13.63
C SER A 89 -10.56 -6.17 -14.21
N ILE A 90 -10.03 -7.26 -13.67
CA ILE A 90 -8.87 -7.93 -14.24
C ILE A 90 -9.37 -8.85 -15.36
N LEU A 91 -8.91 -8.59 -16.58
CA LEU A 91 -9.32 -9.34 -17.76
C LEU A 91 -8.43 -10.57 -17.96
N GLU A 92 -7.13 -10.39 -17.73
CA GLU A 92 -6.10 -11.40 -17.97
C GLU A 92 -4.88 -11.14 -17.09
N VAL A 93 -4.12 -12.19 -16.79
CA VAL A 93 -2.81 -12.13 -16.15
C VAL A 93 -1.86 -13.00 -16.97
N ILE A 94 -0.85 -12.37 -17.55
CA ILE A 94 0.11 -13.01 -18.46
C ILE A 94 1.50 -12.91 -17.85
N ALA A 95 2.20 -14.04 -17.76
CA ALA A 95 3.64 -14.04 -17.48
C ALA A 95 4.41 -13.71 -18.77
N MET A 96 5.16 -12.60 -18.78
CA MET A 96 5.87 -12.14 -19.98
C MET A 96 7.19 -12.92 -20.18
N PRO A 97 7.55 -13.33 -21.42
CA PRO A 97 8.81 -14.01 -21.70
C PRO A 97 10.08 -13.18 -21.39
N PRO A 98 11.20 -13.83 -21.05
CA PRO A 98 11.35 -15.27 -20.82
C PRO A 98 10.75 -15.69 -19.47
N VAL A 99 9.85 -16.68 -19.48
CA VAL A 99 9.25 -17.26 -18.27
C VAL A 99 9.97 -18.56 -17.96
N ASP A 100 10.38 -18.76 -16.70
CA ASP A 100 10.88 -20.05 -16.24
C ASP A 100 9.78 -21.13 -16.48
N PRO A 101 10.07 -22.25 -17.18
CA PRO A 101 9.11 -23.34 -17.39
C PRO A 101 8.50 -23.91 -16.11
N GLN A 102 9.16 -23.73 -14.97
CA GLN A 102 8.73 -24.16 -13.65
C GLN A 102 7.72 -23.22 -12.99
N LEU A 103 7.59 -21.99 -13.51
CA LEU A 103 6.65 -20.99 -13.05
C LEU A 103 5.34 -21.08 -13.84
N LYS A 104 4.23 -21.20 -13.11
CA LYS A 104 2.87 -21.14 -13.67
C LYS A 104 2.09 -20.04 -12.97
N VAL A 105 1.29 -19.29 -13.71
CA VAL A 105 0.38 -18.30 -13.14
C VAL A 105 -1.04 -18.78 -13.37
N SER A 106 -1.83 -18.81 -12.30
CA SER A 106 -3.25 -19.16 -12.32
C SER A 106 -4.09 -17.93 -12.01
N PHE A 107 -5.08 -17.67 -12.86
CA PHE A 107 -5.94 -16.49 -12.77
C PHE A 107 -7.41 -16.90 -12.90
N ARG A 108 -8.26 -16.36 -12.02
CA ARG A 108 -9.70 -16.55 -12.12
C ARG A 108 -10.32 -15.39 -12.89
N LYS A 109 -10.82 -15.66 -14.09
CA LYS A 109 -11.52 -14.67 -14.92
C LYS A 109 -12.70 -14.04 -14.19
N GLY A 110 -12.91 -12.73 -14.41
CA GLY A 110 -13.96 -11.95 -13.76
C GLY A 110 -13.59 -11.45 -12.36
N THR A 111 -12.32 -11.51 -11.99
CA THR A 111 -11.85 -10.92 -10.73
C THR A 111 -11.92 -9.39 -10.80
N VAL A 112 -12.58 -8.77 -9.80
CA VAL A 112 -12.72 -7.32 -9.68
C VAL A 112 -12.05 -6.85 -8.39
N VAL A 113 -11.17 -5.85 -8.51
CA VAL A 113 -10.56 -5.15 -7.37
C VAL A 113 -11.36 -3.87 -7.12
N GLN A 114 -12.02 -3.79 -5.96
CA GLN A 114 -12.86 -2.64 -5.62
C GLN A 114 -12.01 -1.38 -5.39
N ALA A 115 -12.61 -0.20 -5.54
CA ALA A 115 -11.93 1.06 -5.23
C ALA A 115 -11.42 1.07 -3.78
N ASN A 116 -10.21 1.59 -3.57
CA ASN A 116 -9.54 1.67 -2.27
C ASN A 116 -9.47 0.31 -1.54
N SER A 117 -9.25 -0.78 -2.27
CA SER A 117 -9.14 -2.13 -1.70
C SER A 117 -7.98 -2.91 -2.30
N GLU A 118 -7.46 -3.84 -1.52
CA GLU A 118 -6.52 -4.85 -1.97
C GLU A 118 -7.24 -6.18 -2.24
N ARG A 119 -6.82 -6.90 -3.27
CA ARG A 119 -7.35 -8.22 -3.58
C ARG A 119 -6.29 -9.12 -4.21
N VAL A 120 -6.28 -10.39 -3.81
CA VAL A 120 -5.54 -11.43 -4.53
C VAL A 120 -6.22 -11.68 -5.87
N VAL A 121 -5.49 -11.44 -6.96
CA VAL A 121 -6.01 -11.55 -8.33
C VAL A 121 -5.57 -12.82 -9.03
N ALA A 122 -4.38 -13.31 -8.73
CA ALA A 122 -3.80 -14.52 -9.30
C ALA A 122 -2.95 -15.26 -8.26
N SER A 123 -2.51 -16.47 -8.60
CA SER A 123 -1.53 -17.22 -7.83
C SER A 123 -0.40 -17.66 -8.75
N ALA A 124 0.83 -17.37 -8.36
CA ALA A 124 2.02 -17.88 -9.00
C ALA A 124 2.43 -19.18 -8.31
N THR A 125 2.67 -20.23 -9.08
CA THR A 125 3.09 -21.55 -8.61
C THR A 125 4.46 -21.84 -9.18
N TYR A 126 5.45 -22.07 -8.33
CA TYR A 126 6.75 -22.58 -8.75
C TYR A 126 6.85 -24.07 -8.41
N THR A 127 7.31 -24.89 -9.35
CA THR A 127 7.52 -26.33 -9.16
C THR A 127 9.00 -26.66 -9.23
N GLY A 128 9.62 -27.05 -8.11
CA GLY A 128 11.03 -27.45 -8.07
C GLY A 128 11.30 -28.68 -8.95
N ASN A 129 12.40 -28.69 -9.70
CA ASN A 129 12.77 -29.78 -10.61
C ASN A 129 14.05 -30.52 -10.19
N ARG A 130 14.91 -29.89 -9.38
CA ARG A 130 16.21 -30.42 -8.95
C ARG A 130 16.45 -30.09 -7.49
N GLU A 131 16.92 -31.09 -6.75
CA GLU A 131 17.51 -30.91 -5.42
C GLU A 131 18.80 -30.08 -5.51
N GLY A 132 19.07 -29.34 -4.44
CA GLY A 132 20.12 -28.32 -4.34
C GLY A 132 21.48 -28.74 -4.93
N ARG A 133 22.10 -27.79 -5.63
CA ARG A 133 23.54 -27.75 -5.88
C ARG A 133 24.11 -26.52 -5.20
#